data_AF-A0A661EEM2-F1
#
_entry.id   AF-A0A661EEM2-F1
#
_cell.length_a   1.000
_cell.length_b   1.000
_cell.length_c   1.000
_cell.angle_alpha   90.00
_cell.angle_beta   90.00
_cell.angle_gamma   90.00
#
_symmetry.space_group_name_H-M   'P 1'
#
loop_
_entity.id
_entity.type
_entity.pdbx_description
1 polymer ?
#
loop_
_entity_poly.entity_id
_entity_poly.type
_entity_poly.pdbx_seq_one_letter_code
_entity_poly.pdbx_strand_id
1 'polypeptide(L)'
;MQQSAYLPFVDGLRAIAVLFVVIYHTDLGLLPGGFVGVDVFFVISGYLITNHLAKQIHDNSFTFRGFYTRRIRRLIPAYAAVSLTSLVAGYFLLLPKDYVYHVKLVGLAFLSVGNFYISNTTGGYFAPQSEEIPFLHTWSLAVEEQYYLVWPLLLL
;
A
#
# COMPACT_ATOMS: atom_id res chain seq x y z
N MET A 1 24.86 13.25 17.81
CA MET A 1 23.60 12.56 17.42
C MET A 1 22.77 13.53 16.59
N GLN A 2 22.94 13.57 15.28
CA GLN A 2 22.03 14.36 14.44
C GLN A 2 20.75 13.54 14.32
N GLN A 3 19.67 13.91 15.01
CA GLN A 3 18.33 13.44 14.64
C GLN A 3 18.11 13.81 13.18
N SER A 4 17.62 12.88 12.35
CA SER A 4 17.13 13.30 11.03
C SER A 4 15.96 14.22 11.34
N ALA A 5 16.10 15.51 11.06
CA ALA A 5 15.02 16.46 11.27
C ALA A 5 13.79 15.88 10.57
N TYR A 6 12.72 15.65 11.34
CA TYR A 6 11.44 15.30 10.75
C TYR A 6 11.09 16.42 9.76
N LEU A 7 10.69 16.06 8.54
CA LEU A 7 10.39 17.01 7.47
C LEU A 7 8.88 16.98 7.18
N PRO A 8 8.04 17.74 7.92
CA PRO A 8 6.59 17.71 7.77
C PRO A 8 6.11 17.96 6.34
N PHE A 9 6.82 18.79 5.59
CA PHE A 9 6.46 19.12 4.21
C PHE A 9 6.54 17.90 3.28
N VAL A 10 7.39 16.92 3.57
CA VAL A 10 7.50 15.69 2.76
C VAL A 10 6.26 14.82 2.95
N ASP A 11 5.76 14.72 4.17
CA ASP A 11 4.48 14.06 4.43
C ASP A 11 3.31 14.82 3.78
N GLY A 12 3.37 16.16 3.78
CA GLY A 12 2.43 17.01 3.04
C GLY A 12 2.41 16.72 1.53
N LEU A 13 3.59 16.58 0.91
CA LEU A 13 3.69 16.22 -0.51
C LEU A 13 3.10 14.83 -0.79
N ARG A 14 3.32 13.85 0.10
CA ARG A 14 2.68 12.53 -0.02
C ARG A 14 1.16 12.62 0.09
N ALA A 15 0.65 13.43 1.02
CA ALA A 15 -0.78 13.62 1.18
C ALA A 15 -1.42 14.25 -0.07
N ILE A 16 -0.76 15.26 -0.67
CA ILE A 16 -1.19 15.87 -1.93
C ILE A 16 -1.18 14.83 -3.06
N ALA A 17 -0.11 14.02 -3.16
CA ALA A 17 -0.01 12.98 -4.17
C ALA A 17 -1.16 11.95 -4.05
N VAL A 18 -1.49 11.52 -2.83
CA VAL A 18 -2.64 10.64 -2.58
C VAL A 18 -3.96 11.33 -2.95
N LEU A 19 -4.12 12.62 -2.63
CA LEU A 19 -5.33 13.37 -2.96
C LEU A 19 -5.56 13.44 -4.47
N PHE A 20 -4.51 13.61 -5.26
CA PHE A 20 -4.60 13.57 -6.73
C PHE A 20 -5.12 12.22 -7.23
N VAL A 21 -4.64 11.12 -6.64
CA VAL A 21 -5.12 9.77 -6.97
C VAL A 21 -6.58 9.60 -6.58
N VAL A 22 -6.99 10.06 -5.40
CA VAL A 22 -8.39 9.97 -4.95
C VAL A 22 -9.31 10.76 -5.88
N ILE A 23 -8.97 12.00 -6.22
CA ILE A 23 -9.78 12.84 -7.12
C ILE A 23 -9.85 12.22 -8.51
N TYR A 24 -8.75 11.64 -9.01
CA TYR A 24 -8.73 10.94 -10.30
C TYR A 24 -9.78 9.83 -10.38
N HIS A 25 -9.98 9.06 -9.30
CA HIS A 25 -10.96 7.96 -9.25
C HIS A 25 -12.42 8.43 -9.03
N THR A 26 -12.69 9.75 -8.98
CA THR A 26 -14.07 10.25 -8.90
C THR A 26 -14.76 10.34 -10.26
N ASP A 27 -14.01 10.18 -11.37
CA ASP A 27 -14.48 10.31 -12.76
C ASP A 27 -15.17 11.65 -13.09
N LEU A 28 -15.01 12.67 -12.23
CA LEU A 28 -15.55 14.02 -12.45
C LEU A 28 -14.75 14.85 -13.47
N GLY A 29 -13.68 14.30 -14.03
CA GLY A 29 -12.80 15.00 -14.99
C GLY A 29 -11.98 16.15 -14.40
N LEU A 30 -11.98 16.34 -13.07
CA LEU A 30 -11.31 17.47 -12.41
C LEU A 30 -9.77 17.42 -12.49
N LEU A 31 -9.20 16.21 -12.48
CA LEU A 31 -7.76 15.98 -12.52
C LEU A 31 -7.43 14.76 -13.41
N PRO A 32 -7.48 14.89 -14.75
CA PRO A 32 -7.23 13.77 -15.66
C PRO A 32 -5.80 13.19 -15.55
N GLY A 33 -4.85 13.96 -15.01
CA GLY A 33 -3.48 13.52 -14.72
C GLY A 33 -3.24 13.04 -13.29
N GLY A 34 -4.28 12.86 -12.46
CA GLY A 34 -4.12 12.59 -11.04
C GLY A 34 -3.44 11.25 -10.71
N PHE A 35 -3.40 10.31 -11.66
CA PHE A 35 -2.64 9.05 -11.55
C PHE A 35 -1.14 9.26 -11.33
N VAL A 36 -0.55 10.38 -11.77
CA VAL A 36 0.86 10.74 -11.52
C VAL A 36 1.17 10.83 -10.02
N GLY A 37 0.15 11.05 -9.19
CA GLY A 37 0.28 11.01 -7.73
C GLY A 37 0.82 9.66 -7.21
N VAL A 38 0.56 8.54 -7.90
CA VAL A 38 1.12 7.23 -7.53
C VAL A 38 2.64 7.23 -7.64
N ASP A 39 3.18 7.70 -8.77
CA ASP A 39 4.62 7.74 -9.01
C ASP A 39 5.33 8.66 -8.00
N VAL A 40 4.77 9.84 -7.78
CA VAL A 40 5.29 10.81 -6.79
C VAL A 40 5.28 10.20 -5.39
N PHE A 41 4.20 9.55 -4.99
CA PHE A 41 4.10 8.90 -3.68
C PHE A 41 5.18 7.81 -3.50
N PHE A 42 5.40 6.97 -4.51
CA PHE A 42 6.40 5.91 -4.43
C PHE A 42 7.83 6.43 -4.43
N VAL A 43 8.16 7.42 -5.25
CA VAL A 43 9.49 8.05 -5.26
C VAL A 43 9.82 8.64 -3.89
N ILE A 44 8.88 9.41 -3.30
CA ILE A 44 9.08 10.00 -1.97
C ILE A 44 9.21 8.90 -0.90
N SER A 45 8.37 7.86 -0.96
CA SER A 45 8.41 6.76 0.00
C SER A 45 9.75 6.01 -0.08
N GLY A 46 10.21 5.67 -1.28
CA GLY A 46 11.51 5.04 -1.52
C GLY A 46 12.68 5.88 -1.00
N TYR A 47 12.67 7.19 -1.28
CA TYR A 47 13.67 8.12 -0.74
C TYR A 47 13.71 8.11 0.79
N LEU A 48 12.55 8.24 1.46
CA LEU A 48 12.48 8.26 2.92
C LEU A 48 12.94 6.95 3.56
N ILE A 49 12.49 5.82 3.01
CA ILE A 49 12.86 4.49 3.49
C ILE A 49 14.37 4.28 3.36
N THR A 50 14.92 4.59 2.18
CA THR A 50 16.36 4.48 1.89
C THR A 50 17.18 5.37 2.80
N ASN A 51 16.82 6.64 2.94
CA ASN A 51 17.55 7.58 3.79
C ASN A 51 17.56 7.12 5.26
N HIS A 52 16.42 6.63 5.77
CA HIS A 52 16.35 6.11 7.13
C HIS A 52 17.19 4.83 7.33
N LEU A 53 17.16 3.91 6.35
CA LEU A 53 17.96 2.69 6.37
C LEU A 53 19.45 3.00 6.30
N ALA A 54 19.88 3.75 5.28
CA ALA A 54 21.28 4.12 5.06
C ALA A 54 21.88 4.79 6.30
N LYS A 55 21.13 5.71 6.92
CA LYS A 55 21.53 6.33 8.17
C LYS A 55 21.67 5.34 9.33
N GLN A 56 20.69 4.46 9.53
CA GLN A 56 20.77 3.46 10.60
C GLN A 56 21.92 2.47 10.42
N ILE A 57 22.21 2.09 9.17
CA ILE A 57 23.33 1.22 8.81
C ILE A 57 24.65 1.95 9.07
N HIS A 58 24.80 3.18 8.57
CA HIS A 58 25.98 4.01 8.81
C HIS A 58 26.26 4.19 10.31
N ASP A 59 25.21 4.40 11.11
CA ASP A 59 25.30 4.59 12.55
C ASP A 59 25.41 3.26 13.34
N ASN A 60 25.54 2.10 12.67
CA ASN A 60 25.56 0.75 13.26
C ASN A 60 24.39 0.46 14.23
N SER A 61 23.24 1.09 13.98
CA SER A 61 22.04 1.02 14.83
C SER A 61 20.88 0.27 14.16
N PHE A 62 21.08 -0.21 12.93
CA PHE A 62 20.06 -0.93 12.19
C PHE A 62 19.76 -2.30 12.82
N THR A 63 18.47 -2.58 12.99
CA THR A 63 17.99 -3.92 13.35
C THR A 63 16.73 -4.24 12.56
N PHE A 64 16.65 -5.44 12.00
CA PHE A 64 15.44 -5.91 11.31
C PHE A 64 14.22 -5.85 12.23
N ARG A 65 14.36 -6.30 13.48
CA ARG A 65 13.27 -6.27 14.46
C ARG A 65 12.72 -4.86 14.66
N GLY A 66 13.58 -3.86 14.86
CA GLY A 66 13.16 -2.47 15.03
C GLY A 66 12.50 -1.91 13.77
N PHE A 67 13.07 -2.22 12.61
CA PHE A 67 12.56 -1.80 11.30
C PHE A 67 11.14 -2.33 11.04
N TYR A 68 10.89 -3.62 11.23
CA TYR A 68 9.58 -4.22 11.00
C TYR A 68 8.56 -3.85 12.08
N THR A 69 8.97 -3.76 13.36
CA THR A 69 8.05 -3.39 14.45
C THR A 69 7.42 -2.01 14.23
N ARG A 70 8.19 -1.03 13.75
CA ARG A 70 7.68 0.32 13.45
C ARG A 70 6.62 0.30 12.34
N ARG A 71 6.83 -0.52 11.31
CA ARG A 71 5.91 -0.65 10.17
C ARG A 71 4.64 -1.38 10.55
N ILE A 72 4.77 -2.49 11.26
CA ILE A 72 3.63 -3.26 11.78
C ILE A 72 2.72 -2.36 12.63
N ARG A 73 3.28 -1.59 13.58
CA ARG A 73 2.50 -0.68 14.43
C ARG A 73 1.81 0.45 13.66
N ARG A 74 2.33 0.82 12.49
CA ARG A 74 1.78 1.87 11.64
C ARG A 74 0.70 1.35 10.69
N LEU A 75 0.91 0.18 10.09
CA LEU A 75 0.08 -0.33 8.99
C LEU A 75 -1.02 -1.29 9.46
N ILE A 76 -0.68 -2.24 10.32
CA ILE A 76 -1.61 -3.32 10.73
C ILE A 76 -2.88 -2.81 11.39
N PRO A 77 -2.89 -1.78 12.26
CA PRO A 77 -4.15 -1.34 12.89
C PRO A 77 -5.21 -0.89 11.90
N ALA A 78 -4.83 -0.01 10.95
CA ALA A 78 -5.74 0.46 9.92
C ALA A 78 -6.16 -0.68 8.99
N TYR A 79 -5.20 -1.53 8.62
CA TYR A 79 -5.46 -2.62 7.69
C TYR A 79 -6.37 -3.70 8.28
N ALA A 80 -6.13 -4.07 9.54
CA ALA A 80 -6.99 -4.99 10.28
C ALA A 80 -8.40 -4.42 10.46
N ALA A 81 -8.53 -3.13 10.76
CA ALA A 81 -9.83 -2.49 10.88
C ALA A 81 -10.62 -2.55 9.57
N VAL A 82 -10.02 -2.17 8.44
CA VAL A 82 -10.67 -2.22 7.11
C VAL A 82 -11.00 -3.66 6.73
N SER A 83 -10.08 -4.60 6.92
CA SER A 83 -10.32 -6.02 6.61
C SER A 83 -11.45 -6.62 7.44
N LEU A 84 -11.41 -6.47 8.77
CA LEU A 84 -12.44 -7.02 9.66
C LEU A 84 -13.81 -6.40 9.37
N THR A 85 -13.89 -5.08 9.24
CA THR A 85 -15.16 -4.40 8.93
C THR A 85 -15.69 -4.83 7.57
N SER A 86 -14.85 -4.96 6.54
CA SER A 86 -15.27 -5.43 5.22
C SER A 86 -15.71 -6.89 5.23
N LEU A 87 -15.09 -7.76 6.03
CA LEU A 87 -15.47 -9.17 6.15
C LEU A 87 -16.84 -9.29 6.83
N VAL A 88 -17.03 -8.57 7.93
CA VAL A 88 -18.32 -8.54 8.63
C VAL A 88 -19.41 -7.99 7.71
N ALA A 89 -19.17 -6.84 7.05
CA ALA A 89 -20.14 -6.28 6.10
C ALA A 89 -20.41 -7.22 4.92
N GLY A 90 -19.35 -7.81 4.34
CA GLY A 90 -19.44 -8.72 3.21
C GLY A 90 -20.27 -9.97 3.52
N TYR A 91 -20.22 -10.48 4.76
CA TYR A 91 -21.03 -11.63 5.18
C TYR A 91 -22.54 -11.36 5.06
N PHE A 92 -22.98 -10.13 5.35
CA PHE A 92 -24.40 -9.74 5.29
C PHE A 92 -24.82 -9.22 3.91
N LEU A 93 -23.90 -8.67 3.13
CA LEU A 93 -24.21 -7.97 1.88
C LEU A 93 -23.95 -8.79 0.61
N LEU A 94 -23.05 -9.78 0.65
CA LEU A 94 -22.63 -10.52 -0.54
C LEU A 94 -23.31 -11.89 -0.64
N LEU A 95 -23.48 -12.37 -1.88
CA LEU A 95 -23.85 -13.76 -2.13
C LEU A 95 -22.74 -14.71 -1.67
N PRO A 96 -23.06 -15.98 -1.34
CA PRO A 96 -22.06 -16.91 -0.80
C PRO A 96 -20.80 -17.06 -1.66
N LYS A 97 -20.94 -17.10 -2.99
CA LYS A 97 -19.81 -17.20 -3.92
C LYS A 97 -18.92 -15.95 -3.87
N ASP A 98 -19.54 -14.78 -3.85
CA ASP A 98 -18.84 -13.49 -3.85
C ASP A 98 -18.17 -13.24 -2.50
N TYR A 99 -18.77 -13.70 -1.40
CA TYR A 99 -18.16 -13.66 -0.08
C TYR A 99 -16.90 -14.53 0.01
N VAL A 100 -16.92 -15.75 -0.54
CA VAL A 100 -15.72 -16.60 -0.62
C VAL A 100 -14.62 -15.93 -1.45
N TYR A 101 -14.99 -15.30 -2.56
CA TYR A 101 -14.06 -14.53 -3.37
C TYR A 101 -13.47 -13.33 -2.61
N HIS A 102 -14.30 -12.58 -1.89
CA HIS A 102 -13.89 -11.46 -1.03
C HIS A 102 -12.91 -11.90 0.06
N VAL A 103 -13.21 -12.98 0.78
CA VAL A 103 -12.31 -13.56 1.81
C VAL A 103 -10.95 -13.92 1.22
N LYS A 104 -10.93 -14.53 0.03
CA LYS A 104 -9.68 -14.84 -0.68
C LYS A 104 -8.87 -13.57 -0.96
N LEU A 105 -9.50 -12.51 -1.46
CA LEU A 105 -8.81 -11.26 -1.77
C LEU A 105 -8.30 -10.57 -0.51
N VAL A 106 -9.07 -10.56 0.59
CA VAL A 106 -8.59 -10.07 1.89
C VAL A 106 -7.34 -10.82 2.34
N GLY A 107 -7.32 -12.16 2.20
CA GLY A 107 -6.15 -12.97 2.53
C GLY A 107 -4.92 -12.64 1.68
N LEU A 108 -5.09 -12.51 0.35
CA LEU A 108 -4.01 -12.12 -0.56
C LEU A 108 -3.49 -10.70 -0.30
N ALA A 109 -4.39 -9.80 0.10
CA ALA A 109 -4.07 -8.45 0.48
C ALA A 109 -3.22 -8.44 1.77
N PHE A 110 -3.56 -9.24 2.78
CA PHE A 110 -2.77 -9.40 4.01
C PHE A 110 -1.39 -10.01 3.79
N LEU A 111 -1.27 -10.92 2.83
CA LEU A 111 -0.01 -11.52 2.44
C LEU A 111 0.82 -10.58 1.53
N SER A 112 0.29 -9.42 1.17
CA SER A 112 0.94 -8.46 0.25
C SER A 112 1.37 -9.08 -1.07
N VAL A 113 0.50 -9.94 -1.61
CA VAL A 113 0.66 -10.60 -2.92
C VAL A 113 -0.54 -10.40 -3.83
N GLY A 114 -1.55 -9.63 -3.38
CA GLY A 114 -2.74 -9.33 -4.16
C GLY A 114 -2.43 -8.73 -5.54
N ASN A 115 -1.38 -7.91 -5.64
CA ASN A 115 -0.95 -7.30 -6.91
C ASN A 115 -0.64 -8.35 -8.00
N PHE A 116 -0.03 -9.49 -7.65
CA PHE A 116 0.23 -10.57 -8.60
C PHE A 116 -1.05 -11.30 -9.00
N TYR A 117 -1.99 -11.46 -8.07
CA TYR A 117 -3.28 -12.07 -8.41
C TYR A 117 -4.03 -11.19 -9.41
N ILE A 118 -4.16 -9.90 -9.08
CA ILE A 118 -4.84 -8.89 -9.89
C ILE A 118 -4.24 -8.83 -11.29
N SER A 119 -2.91 -8.73 -11.41
CA SER A 119 -2.25 -8.62 -12.72
C SER A 119 -2.54 -9.81 -13.65
N ASN A 120 -2.79 -11.00 -13.09
CA ASN A 120 -3.13 -12.20 -13.84
C ASN A 120 -4.63 -12.39 -14.09
N THR A 121 -5.49 -11.63 -13.42
CA THR A 121 -6.96 -11.75 -13.55
C THR A 121 -7.62 -10.58 -14.27
N THR A 122 -6.93 -9.45 -14.44
CA THR A 122 -7.42 -8.28 -15.19
C THR A 122 -6.90 -8.24 -16.64
N GLY A 123 -7.58 -7.51 -17.52
CA GLY A 123 -7.08 -7.17 -18.87
C GLY A 123 -7.52 -8.10 -20.01
N GLY A 124 -8.27 -9.16 -19.72
CA GLY A 124 -8.89 -10.04 -20.73
C GLY A 124 -10.29 -9.58 -21.15
N TYR A 125 -10.78 -10.08 -22.29
CA TYR A 125 -12.13 -9.74 -22.82
C TYR A 125 -13.28 -10.05 -21.84
N PHE A 126 -13.11 -11.10 -21.01
CA PHE A 126 -14.07 -11.50 -19.97
C PHE A 126 -13.56 -11.23 -18.56
N ALA A 127 -12.53 -10.39 -18.40
CA ALA A 127 -12.02 -10.05 -17.09
C ALA A 127 -13.00 -9.13 -16.34
N PRO A 128 -13.12 -9.26 -15.01
CA PRO A 128 -13.91 -8.33 -14.21
C PRO A 128 -13.37 -6.91 -14.32
N GLN A 129 -14.25 -5.93 -14.17
CA GLN A 129 -13.84 -4.52 -14.13
C GLN A 129 -13.09 -4.24 -12.82
N SER A 130 -12.17 -3.26 -12.83
CA SER A 130 -11.36 -2.90 -11.66
C SER A 130 -12.20 -2.57 -10.42
N GLU A 131 -13.36 -1.93 -10.61
CA GLU A 131 -14.29 -1.56 -9.53
C GLU A 131 -14.95 -2.79 -8.86
N GLU A 132 -15.02 -3.92 -9.56
CA GLU A 132 -15.62 -5.16 -9.09
C GLU A 132 -14.62 -6.04 -8.32
N ILE A 133 -13.37 -5.61 -8.15
CA ILE A 133 -12.32 -6.36 -7.48
C ILE A 133 -12.14 -5.81 -6.06
N PRO A 134 -12.69 -6.48 -5.02
CA PRO A 134 -12.45 -6.09 -3.65
C PRO A 134 -10.97 -5.97 -3.33
N PHE A 135 -10.61 -5.01 -2.48
CA PHE A 135 -9.22 -4.81 -2.05
C PHE A 135 -8.24 -4.48 -3.19
N LEU A 136 -8.70 -4.20 -4.41
CA LEU A 136 -7.81 -3.78 -5.51
C LEU A 136 -6.90 -2.62 -5.07
N HIS A 137 -7.46 -1.62 -4.39
CA HIS A 137 -6.76 -0.43 -3.90
C HIS A 137 -5.53 -0.71 -3.01
N THR A 138 -5.39 -1.92 -2.46
CA THR A 138 -4.24 -2.30 -1.61
C THR A 138 -3.04 -2.79 -2.41
N TRP A 139 -3.13 -2.84 -3.74
CA TRP A 139 -2.03 -3.26 -4.61
C TRP A 139 -0.76 -2.42 -4.37
N SER A 140 -0.90 -1.12 -4.13
CA SER A 140 0.23 -0.21 -3.91
C SER A 140 0.90 -0.45 -2.56
N LEU A 141 0.10 -0.77 -1.54
CA LEU A 141 0.60 -1.20 -0.23
C LEU A 141 1.37 -2.52 -0.33
N ALA A 142 0.87 -3.49 -1.11
CA ALA A 142 1.57 -4.76 -1.33
C ALA A 142 2.97 -4.54 -1.94
N VAL A 143 3.08 -3.65 -2.94
CA VAL A 143 4.37 -3.27 -3.53
C VAL A 143 5.28 -2.58 -2.49
N GLU A 144 4.74 -1.69 -1.66
CA GLU A 144 5.51 -1.04 -0.58
C GLU A 144 6.01 -2.06 0.46
N GLU A 145 5.21 -3.05 0.82
CA GLU A 145 5.62 -4.12 1.74
C GLU A 145 6.68 -5.06 1.14
N GLN A 146 6.56 -5.39 -0.14
CA GLN A 146 7.60 -6.13 -0.87
C GLN A 146 8.92 -5.34 -0.87
N TYR A 147 8.85 -4.02 -1.07
CA TYR A 147 10.01 -3.15 -0.99
C TYR A 147 10.62 -3.13 0.43
N TYR A 148 9.80 -3.14 1.49
CA TYR A 148 10.30 -3.27 2.86
C TYR A 148 11.03 -4.58 3.14
N LEU A 149 10.66 -5.67 2.45
CA LEU A 149 11.30 -6.97 2.61
C LEU A 149 12.63 -7.04 1.86
N VAL A 150 12.65 -6.58 0.61
CA VAL A 150 13.81 -6.73 -0.29
C VAL A 150 14.86 -5.64 -0.05
N TRP A 151 14.45 -4.39 0.12
CA TRP A 151 15.37 -3.26 0.09
C TRP A 151 16.42 -3.24 1.23
N PRO A 152 16.08 -3.55 2.49
CA PRO A 152 17.09 -3.64 3.55
C PRO A 152 18.14 -4.72 3.28
N LEU A 153 17.77 -5.82 2.61
CA LEU A 153 18.70 -6.89 2.25
C LEU A 153 19.68 -6.47 1.15
N LEU A 154 19.26 -5.57 0.25
CA LEU A 154 20.11 -5.05 -0.81
C LEU A 154 21.07 -3.95 -0.35
N LEU A 155 20.73 -3.25 0.74
CA LEU A 155 21.54 -2.15 1.29
C LEU A 155 22.61 -2.60 2.31
N LEU A 156 22.48 -3.81 2.86
CA LEU A 156 23.44 -4.40 3.81
C LEU A 156 24.55 -5.14 3.05
#